data_AF-A0A1W0WNV9-F1
#
_entry.id   AF-A0A1W0WNV9-F1
#
_cell.length_a   1.000
_cell.length_b   1.000
_cell.length_c   1.000
_cell.angle_alpha   90.00
_cell.angle_beta   90.00
_cell.angle_gamma   90.00
#
_symmetry.space_group_name_H-M   'P 1'
#
loop_
_entity.id
_entity.type
_entity.pdbx_description
1 polymer ?
#
loop_
_entity_poly.entity_id
_entity_poly.type
_entity_poly.pdbx_seq_one_letter_code
_entity_poly.pdbx_strand_id
1 'polypeptide(L)'
;MKFLIILGLLALVSADNVRVEFNLQQYDNNGGLLASGKKCGGACDPRIIGYVDTDKPLNAWPGPKTDEKTWAAIFEGKSTDSVKVNKIVSRDVCAADFNKANLRIKVIDVNKIFSNSDITQFECLSGGFSEVATSESRAQWSQPKACVGKFNPDKVRLMFTWRAFDVPTSECGRATGAPSRQTSGGSNSGSDRGSDRNSGFGQTPPTTTKKSSWFGRR
;
A
#
# COMPACT_ATOMS: atom_id res chain seq x y z
N MET A 1 61.53 -17.35 -13.15
CA MET A 1 60.76 -16.48 -12.23
C MET A 1 59.27 -16.70 -12.53
N LYS A 2 58.52 -17.33 -11.62
CA LYS A 2 57.07 -17.60 -11.80
C LYS A 2 56.28 -16.56 -11.00
N PHE A 3 55.54 -15.70 -11.68
CA PHE A 3 54.59 -14.77 -11.07
C PHE A 3 53.25 -15.49 -10.86
N LEU A 4 52.85 -15.67 -9.60
CA LEU A 4 51.50 -16.09 -9.23
C LEU A 4 50.62 -14.84 -9.24
N ILE A 5 49.75 -14.72 -10.25
CA ILE A 5 48.69 -13.73 -10.27
C ILE A 5 47.56 -14.27 -9.39
N ILE A 6 47.48 -13.80 -8.14
CA ILE A 6 46.31 -14.00 -7.29
C ILE A 6 45.24 -13.02 -7.81
N LEU A 7 44.38 -13.50 -8.69
CA LEU A 7 43.15 -12.80 -9.05
C LEU A 7 42.21 -12.89 -7.82
N GLY A 8 42.29 -11.89 -6.95
CA GLY A 8 41.33 -11.75 -5.85
C GLY A 8 39.95 -11.49 -6.45
N LEU A 9 39.07 -12.49 -6.41
CA LEU A 9 37.64 -12.30 -6.64
C LEU A 9 37.13 -11.39 -5.53
N LEU A 10 37.08 -10.08 -5.80
CA LEU A 10 36.23 -9.16 -5.06
C LEU A 10 34.79 -9.55 -5.41
N ALA A 11 34.19 -10.41 -4.59
CA ALA A 11 32.75 -10.56 -4.57
C ALA A 11 32.18 -9.21 -4.17
N LEU A 12 31.74 -8.44 -5.16
CA LEU A 12 30.89 -7.29 -4.94
C LEU A 12 29.63 -7.84 -4.30
N VAL A 13 29.57 -7.76 -2.97
CA VAL A 13 28.33 -7.92 -2.22
C VAL A 13 27.50 -6.71 -2.61
N SER A 14 26.74 -6.86 -3.70
CA SER A 14 25.60 -6.01 -4.00
C SER A 14 24.73 -6.02 -2.74
N ALA A 15 24.57 -4.88 -2.09
CA ALA A 15 23.53 -4.74 -1.09
C ALA A 15 22.21 -4.84 -1.85
N ASP A 16 21.59 -6.02 -1.82
CA ASP A 16 20.37 -6.28 -2.56
C ASP A 16 19.25 -5.42 -1.98
N ASN A 17 18.64 -4.60 -2.83
CA ASN A 17 17.49 -3.81 -2.41
C ASN A 17 16.27 -4.71 -2.42
N VAL A 18 15.42 -4.60 -1.40
CA VAL A 18 14.25 -5.47 -1.25
C VAL A 18 12.98 -4.63 -1.27
N ARG A 19 12.00 -5.04 -2.08
CA ARG A 19 10.62 -4.58 -1.96
C ARG A 19 9.84 -5.61 -1.16
N VAL A 20 9.21 -5.16 -0.08
CA VAL A 20 8.23 -5.94 0.67
C VAL A 20 6.83 -5.41 0.36
N GLU A 21 5.91 -6.33 0.11
CA GLU A 21 4.52 -6.03 -0.20
C GLU A 21 3.58 -6.77 0.74
N PHE A 22 2.53 -6.08 1.15
CA PHE A 22 1.44 -6.61 1.95
C PHE A 22 0.14 -6.43 1.19
N ASN A 23 -0.56 -7.52 0.89
CA ASN A 23 -1.90 -7.49 0.33
C ASN A 23 -2.92 -7.65 1.46
N LEU A 24 -3.62 -6.56 1.78
CA LEU A 24 -4.75 -6.56 2.69
C LEU A 24 -5.96 -7.12 1.98
N GLN A 25 -6.48 -8.24 2.46
CA GLN A 25 -7.54 -9.00 1.79
C GLN A 25 -8.92 -8.61 2.31
N GLN A 26 -9.15 -8.79 3.61
CA GLN A 26 -10.47 -8.65 4.22
C GLN A 26 -10.36 -8.06 5.62
N TYR A 27 -11.18 -7.04 5.88
CA TYR A 27 -11.40 -6.47 7.20
C TYR A 27 -12.77 -6.89 7.69
N ASP A 28 -12.85 -7.43 8.90
CA ASP A 28 -14.10 -7.87 9.53
C ASP A 28 -14.29 -7.20 10.89
N ASN A 29 -15.39 -6.47 11.06
CA ASN A 29 -15.86 -5.94 12.33
C ASN A 29 -17.38 -6.13 12.44
N ASN A 30 -17.85 -7.37 12.28
CA ASN A 30 -19.29 -7.72 12.22
C ASN A 30 -20.12 -7.23 13.42
N GLY A 31 -19.49 -6.87 14.54
CA GLY A 31 -20.16 -6.30 15.71
C GLY A 31 -20.28 -4.76 15.70
N GLY A 32 -19.73 -4.09 14.70
CA GLY A 32 -19.62 -2.65 14.61
C GLY A 32 -18.87 -2.06 15.81
N LEU A 33 -17.82 -2.72 16.30
CA LEU A 33 -17.18 -2.38 17.57
C LEU A 33 -16.11 -1.31 17.41
N LEU A 34 -16.09 -0.37 18.36
CA LEU A 34 -15.01 0.58 18.60
C LEU A 34 -13.94 -0.03 19.52
N ALA A 35 -12.80 0.65 19.67
CA ALA A 35 -11.72 0.23 20.57
C ALA A 35 -12.18 0.09 22.03
N SER A 36 -13.18 0.90 22.42
CA SER A 36 -13.83 0.84 23.73
C SER A 36 -14.73 -0.39 23.94
N GLY A 37 -14.99 -1.19 22.90
CA GLY A 37 -15.95 -2.29 22.91
C GLY A 37 -17.41 -1.85 22.73
N LYS A 38 -17.69 -0.54 22.69
CA LYS A 38 -19.01 0.00 22.32
C LYS A 38 -19.26 -0.17 20.83
N LYS A 39 -20.53 -0.18 20.44
CA LYS A 39 -20.93 -0.20 19.03
C LYS A 39 -20.83 1.20 18.41
N CYS A 40 -20.58 1.26 17.11
CA CYS A 40 -20.87 2.40 16.25
C CYS A 40 -22.37 2.76 16.38
N GLY A 41 -22.72 4.03 16.15
CA GLY A 41 -24.11 4.52 16.18
C GLY A 41 -24.96 4.07 14.98
N GLY A 42 -24.70 2.88 14.45
CA GLY A 42 -25.10 2.37 13.15
C GLY A 42 -24.02 1.42 12.62
N ALA A 43 -23.98 1.23 11.30
CA ALA A 43 -22.79 0.64 10.66
C ALA A 43 -21.64 1.65 10.70
N CYS A 44 -20.42 1.18 10.87
CA CYS A 44 -19.25 2.05 10.95
C CYS A 44 -18.87 2.64 9.57
N ASP A 45 -18.07 3.70 9.58
CA ASP A 45 -17.42 4.33 8.42
C ASP A 45 -15.89 4.11 8.52
N PRO A 46 -15.38 2.88 8.28
CA PRO A 46 -14.00 2.54 8.58
C PRO A 46 -13.02 3.23 7.63
N ARG A 47 -12.06 3.96 8.18
CA ARG A 47 -10.84 4.43 7.49
C ARG A 47 -9.63 3.66 8.00
N ILE A 48 -8.92 3.01 7.09
CA ILE A 48 -7.71 2.24 7.34
C ILE A 48 -6.53 3.08 6.89
N ILE A 49 -5.69 3.50 7.84
CA ILE A 49 -4.42 4.17 7.59
C ILE A 49 -3.27 3.30 8.06
N GLY A 50 -2.09 3.44 7.47
CA GLY A 50 -0.94 2.67 7.90
C GLY A 50 0.36 2.99 7.18
N TYR A 51 1.40 2.28 7.60
CA TYR A 51 2.70 2.31 6.95
C TYR A 51 3.45 0.98 7.17
N VAL A 52 4.41 0.68 6.32
CA VAL A 52 5.28 -0.48 6.47
C VAL A 52 6.54 -0.05 7.23
N ASP A 53 6.72 -0.62 8.42
CA ASP A 53 7.90 -0.43 9.27
C ASP A 53 8.96 -1.49 8.95
N THR A 54 10.01 -1.06 8.27
CA THR A 54 11.19 -1.88 7.93
C THR A 54 12.37 -1.59 8.85
N ASP A 55 12.31 -0.52 9.64
CA ASP A 55 13.44 -0.05 10.44
C ASP A 55 13.46 -0.73 11.81
N LYS A 56 12.28 -0.80 12.45
CA LYS A 56 12.11 -1.38 13.79
C LYS A 56 10.83 -2.22 13.87
N PRO A 57 10.67 -3.25 13.02
CA PRO A 57 9.42 -4.01 12.86
C PRO A 57 8.96 -4.72 14.14
N LEU A 58 9.88 -4.99 15.09
CA LEU A 58 9.60 -5.65 16.36
C LEU A 58 9.43 -4.68 17.54
N ASN A 59 9.59 -3.37 17.32
CA ASN A 59 9.37 -2.40 18.38
C ASN A 59 7.88 -2.33 18.75
N ALA A 60 7.62 -1.95 20.00
CA ALA A 60 6.28 -1.65 20.46
C ALA A 60 5.59 -0.59 19.57
N TRP A 61 4.27 -0.71 19.46
CA TRP A 61 3.43 0.25 18.77
C TRP A 61 3.66 1.70 19.25
N PRO A 62 3.72 2.71 18.35
CA PRO A 62 3.50 2.63 16.90
C PRO A 62 4.76 2.39 16.07
N GLY A 63 5.88 1.97 16.67
CA GLY A 63 7.17 1.90 16.00
C GLY A 63 7.82 3.29 15.82
N PRO A 64 8.66 3.49 14.78
CA PRO A 64 9.41 4.73 14.60
C PRO A 64 8.56 5.92 14.09
N LYS A 65 7.43 5.69 13.41
CA LYS A 65 6.55 6.78 12.96
C LYS A 65 5.40 7.00 13.93
N THR A 66 5.57 7.95 14.84
CA THR A 66 4.56 8.30 15.86
C THR A 66 3.47 9.24 15.36
N ASP A 67 3.73 10.04 14.32
CA ASP A 67 2.74 10.93 13.73
C ASP A 67 1.85 10.22 12.71
N GLU A 68 0.65 9.83 13.14
CA GLU A 68 -0.37 9.16 12.33
C GLU A 68 -0.81 10.00 11.11
N LYS A 69 -0.64 11.34 11.13
CA LYS A 69 -1.00 12.21 9.99
C LYS A 69 -0.11 11.98 8.77
N THR A 70 1.07 11.40 8.98
CA THR A 70 2.02 11.06 7.91
C THR A 70 1.76 9.68 7.32
N TRP A 71 0.81 8.91 7.86
CA TRP A 71 0.52 7.56 7.41
C TRP A 71 -0.36 7.61 6.16
N ALA A 72 -0.19 6.63 5.28
CA ALA A 72 -0.96 6.56 4.05
C ALA A 72 -2.38 6.10 4.35
N ALA A 73 -3.37 6.73 3.71
CA ALA A 73 -4.71 6.18 3.65
C ALA A 73 -4.72 4.99 2.68
N ILE A 74 -5.06 3.81 3.21
CA ILE A 74 -5.07 2.55 2.45
C ILE A 74 -6.48 2.28 1.92
N PHE A 75 -7.49 2.52 2.75
CA PHE A 75 -8.89 2.24 2.43
C PHE A 75 -9.84 3.16 3.21
N GLU A 76 -10.97 3.50 2.59
CA GLU A 76 -12.09 4.19 3.23
C GLU A 76 -13.40 3.50 2.83
N GLY A 77 -14.16 3.08 3.82
CA GLY A 77 -15.49 2.51 3.68
C GLY A 77 -16.56 3.44 4.24
N LYS A 78 -17.80 3.19 3.84
CA LYS A 78 -18.96 3.94 4.34
C LYS A 78 -20.09 2.98 4.69
N SER A 79 -20.67 3.13 5.87
CA SER A 79 -21.79 2.37 6.40
C SER A 79 -21.58 0.86 6.23
N THR A 80 -20.38 0.40 6.61
CA THR A 80 -19.95 -0.99 6.46
C THR A 80 -19.09 -1.43 7.64
N ASP A 81 -19.46 -2.58 8.18
CA ASP A 81 -18.76 -3.21 9.30
C ASP A 81 -17.66 -4.18 8.82
N SER A 82 -17.78 -4.71 7.60
CA SER A 82 -16.85 -5.70 7.04
C SER A 82 -16.71 -5.50 5.53
N VAL A 83 -15.48 -5.56 5.02
CA VAL A 83 -15.18 -5.23 3.63
C VAL A 83 -13.98 -6.01 3.07
N LYS A 84 -14.05 -6.32 1.78
CA LYS A 84 -12.89 -6.79 1.01
C LYS A 84 -12.03 -5.58 0.66
N VAL A 85 -10.85 -5.50 1.27
CA VAL A 85 -9.93 -4.37 1.10
C VAL A 85 -9.23 -4.47 -0.25
N ASN A 86 -8.61 -5.63 -0.54
CA ASN A 86 -7.84 -5.91 -1.76
C ASN A 86 -6.88 -4.79 -2.16
N LYS A 87 -6.08 -4.31 -1.20
CA LYS A 87 -5.07 -3.26 -1.42
C LYS A 87 -3.69 -3.80 -1.11
N ILE A 88 -2.75 -3.49 -2.00
CA ILE A 88 -1.33 -3.76 -1.79
C ILE A 88 -0.68 -2.49 -1.23
N VAL A 89 0.03 -2.64 -0.13
CA VAL A 89 0.90 -1.62 0.45
C VAL A 89 2.32 -2.15 0.37
N SER A 90 3.25 -1.34 -0.16
CA SER A 90 4.62 -1.75 -0.38
C SER A 90 5.61 -0.77 0.22
N ARG A 91 6.81 -1.25 0.52
CA ARG A 91 7.95 -0.42 0.89
C ARG A 91 9.24 -1.05 0.39
N ASP A 92 10.12 -0.20 -0.11
CA ASP A 92 11.46 -0.60 -0.52
C ASP A 92 12.46 -0.31 0.59
N VAL A 93 13.36 -1.26 0.81
CA VAL A 93 14.55 -1.15 1.65
C VAL A 93 15.75 -1.02 0.71
N CYS A 94 16.32 0.18 0.64
CA CYS A 94 17.42 0.50 -0.27
C CYS A 94 18.75 0.50 0.48
N ALA A 95 19.72 -0.27 0.00
CA ALA A 95 21.07 -0.36 0.57
C ALA A 95 21.12 -0.67 2.10
N ALA A 96 20.19 -1.49 2.58
CA ALA A 96 20.13 -1.92 3.97
C ALA A 96 19.69 -3.39 4.06
N ASP A 97 20.13 -4.07 5.12
CA ASP A 97 19.80 -5.48 5.33
C ASP A 97 18.30 -5.64 5.67
N PHE A 98 17.56 -6.27 4.76
CA PHE A 98 16.19 -6.66 5.05
C PHE A 98 16.17 -7.89 5.95
N ASN A 99 15.39 -7.85 7.03
CA ASN A 99 15.13 -9.03 7.86
C ASN A 99 13.63 -9.30 7.97
N LYS A 100 12.88 -8.30 8.43
CA LYS A 100 11.43 -8.34 8.60
C LYS A 100 10.84 -6.96 8.30
N ALA A 101 9.54 -6.94 8.05
CA ALA A 101 8.72 -5.75 7.99
C ALA A 101 7.44 -5.96 8.81
N ASN A 102 6.90 -4.87 9.35
CA ASN A 102 5.62 -4.88 10.04
C ASN A 102 4.71 -3.83 9.40
N LEU A 103 3.63 -4.25 8.76
CA LEU A 103 2.60 -3.31 8.32
C LEU A 103 1.76 -2.92 9.54
N ARG A 104 1.97 -1.67 9.98
CA ARG A 104 1.31 -1.07 11.12
C ARG A 104 0.09 -0.29 10.65
N ILE A 105 -1.08 -0.67 11.15
CA ILE A 105 -2.37 -0.15 10.69
C ILE A 105 -3.19 0.38 11.86
N LYS A 106 -3.81 1.54 11.66
CA LYS A 106 -4.86 2.06 12.53
C LYS A 106 -6.17 2.10 11.75
N VAL A 107 -7.23 1.61 12.38
CA VAL A 107 -8.59 1.68 11.85
C VAL A 107 -9.40 2.62 12.73
N ILE A 108 -10.01 3.63 12.11
CA ILE A 108 -10.88 4.60 12.77
C ILE A 108 -12.27 4.61 12.13
N ASP A 109 -13.28 4.90 12.93
CA ASP A 109 -14.63 5.23 12.48
C ASP A 109 -14.70 6.73 12.17
N VAL A 110 -14.93 7.07 10.90
CA VAL A 110 -14.98 8.45 10.44
C VAL A 110 -16.37 9.02 10.67
N ASN A 111 -16.51 9.87 11.68
CA ASN A 111 -17.77 10.56 11.94
C ASN A 111 -17.75 11.94 11.28
N LYS A 112 -18.72 12.23 10.42
CA LYS A 112 -18.81 13.55 9.76
C LYS A 112 -19.27 14.68 10.68
N ILE A 113 -20.01 14.33 11.74
CA ILE A 113 -20.63 15.29 12.67
C ILE A 113 -19.84 15.40 13.98
N PHE A 114 -19.25 14.28 14.42
CA PHE A 114 -18.51 14.19 15.67
C PHE A 114 -17.02 13.90 15.41
N SER A 115 -16.21 13.81 16.47
CA SER A 115 -14.82 13.37 16.35
C SER A 115 -14.73 11.92 15.87
N ASN A 116 -13.70 11.61 15.07
CA ASN A 116 -13.37 10.23 14.72
C ASN A 116 -13.15 9.38 15.98
N SER A 117 -13.55 8.12 15.91
CA SER A 117 -13.39 7.17 17.02
C SER A 117 -12.45 6.05 16.61
N ASP A 118 -11.56 5.63 17.51
CA ASP A 118 -10.67 4.50 17.22
C ASP A 118 -11.47 3.19 17.21
N ILE A 119 -11.25 2.35 16.21
CA ILE A 119 -11.78 0.99 16.15
C ILE A 119 -10.73 0.00 16.66
N THR A 120 -9.58 -0.07 16.00
CA THR A 120 -8.49 -0.94 16.44
C THR A 120 -7.13 -0.55 15.84
N GLN A 121 -6.07 -1.22 16.32
CA GLN A 121 -4.71 -1.14 15.79
C GLN A 121 -4.29 -2.56 15.41
N PHE A 122 -3.63 -2.72 14.27
CA PHE A 122 -3.16 -4.00 13.76
C PHE A 122 -1.65 -3.97 13.48
N GLU A 123 -0.99 -5.06 13.83
CA GLU A 123 0.38 -5.37 13.42
C GLU A 123 0.38 -6.61 12.53
N CYS A 124 0.80 -6.43 11.28
CA CYS A 124 0.88 -7.51 10.29
C CYS A 124 2.36 -7.77 9.99
N LEU A 125 2.96 -8.74 10.69
CA LEU A 125 4.39 -9.03 10.57
C LEU A 125 4.68 -9.93 9.35
N SER A 126 5.69 -9.58 8.56
CA SER A 126 6.22 -10.42 7.49
C SER A 126 7.01 -11.61 8.03
N GLY A 127 7.35 -12.54 7.15
CA GLY A 127 8.38 -13.55 7.37
C GLY A 127 9.79 -12.97 7.34
N GLY A 128 10.77 -13.87 7.32
CA GLY A 128 12.20 -13.53 7.40
C GLY A 128 12.87 -13.31 6.04
N PHE A 129 14.15 -12.92 6.06
CA PHE A 129 14.99 -12.75 4.87
C PHE A 129 15.05 -14.00 3.97
N SER A 130 14.98 -15.20 4.54
CA SER A 130 15.01 -16.46 3.79
C SER A 130 13.84 -16.65 2.81
N GLU A 131 12.80 -15.81 2.91
CA GLU A 131 11.60 -15.85 2.07
C GLU A 131 11.62 -14.75 1.00
N VAL A 132 12.71 -13.97 0.88
CA VAL A 132 12.90 -12.98 -0.19
C VAL A 132 13.22 -13.70 -1.50
N ALA A 133 12.42 -13.45 -2.52
CA ALA A 133 12.65 -14.01 -3.85
C ALA A 133 13.59 -13.14 -4.69
N THR A 134 14.30 -13.74 -5.63
CA THR A 134 15.28 -13.01 -6.47
C THR A 134 14.66 -12.05 -7.51
N SER A 135 13.33 -12.02 -7.62
CA SER A 135 12.59 -11.11 -8.50
C SER A 135 11.10 -11.14 -8.17
N GLU A 136 10.35 -10.11 -8.59
CA GLU A 136 8.90 -10.05 -8.43
C GLU A 136 8.18 -11.28 -9.02
N SER A 137 8.60 -11.72 -10.21
CA SER A 137 7.97 -12.85 -10.92
C SER A 137 8.10 -14.18 -10.18
N ARG A 138 9.11 -14.32 -9.31
CA ARG A 138 9.35 -15.51 -8.48
C ARG A 138 8.78 -15.37 -7.07
N ALA A 139 8.37 -14.17 -6.68
CA ALA A 139 7.84 -13.87 -5.37
C ALA A 139 6.42 -14.41 -5.23
N GLN A 140 6.27 -15.46 -4.41
CA GLN A 140 4.96 -16.01 -4.09
C GLN A 140 4.35 -15.27 -2.91
N TRP A 141 3.03 -15.03 -2.97
CA TRP A 141 2.29 -14.57 -1.81
C TRP A 141 2.32 -15.64 -0.71
N SER A 142 2.54 -15.21 0.52
CA SER A 142 2.43 -16.07 1.69
C SER A 142 1.03 -16.69 1.80
N GLN A 143 0.88 -17.71 2.64
CA GLN A 143 -0.44 -18.12 3.09
C GLN A 143 -1.17 -16.96 3.78
N PRO A 144 -2.51 -16.86 3.66
CA PRO A 144 -3.30 -15.87 4.39
C PRO A 144 -3.10 -15.99 5.90
N LYS A 145 -2.89 -14.85 6.56
CA LYS A 145 -2.71 -14.74 8.01
C LYS A 145 -3.56 -13.60 8.56
N ALA A 146 -3.97 -13.70 9.82
CA ALA A 146 -4.59 -12.59 10.54
C ALA A 146 -3.50 -11.67 11.09
N CYS A 147 -3.70 -10.36 11.01
CA CYS A 147 -2.90 -9.40 11.76
C CYS A 147 -3.22 -9.48 13.25
N VAL A 148 -2.25 -9.14 14.09
CA VAL A 148 -2.45 -9.08 15.55
C VAL A 148 -3.20 -7.78 15.87
N GLY A 149 -4.45 -7.91 16.33
CA GLY A 149 -5.29 -6.78 16.74
C GLY A 149 -5.08 -6.39 18.20
N LYS A 150 -5.00 -5.10 18.50
CA LYS A 150 -4.86 -4.60 19.87
C LYS A 150 -6.16 -4.58 20.66
N PHE A 151 -7.25 -4.19 20.01
CA PHE A 151 -8.56 -4.02 20.64
C PHE A 151 -9.56 -5.00 20.02
N ASN A 152 -10.27 -5.74 20.87
CA ASN A 152 -11.25 -6.77 20.48
C ASN A 152 -10.69 -7.81 19.46
N PRO A 153 -9.50 -8.41 19.67
CA PRO A 153 -8.80 -9.22 18.66
C PRO A 153 -9.60 -10.41 18.12
N ASP A 154 -10.50 -10.98 18.93
CA ASP A 154 -11.32 -12.13 18.51
C ASP A 154 -12.53 -11.71 17.66
N LYS A 155 -12.88 -10.42 17.65
CA LYS A 155 -14.10 -9.88 17.02
C LYS A 155 -13.80 -8.94 15.85
N VAL A 156 -12.64 -8.29 15.87
CA VAL A 156 -12.20 -7.35 14.83
C VAL A 156 -10.93 -7.89 14.21
N ARG A 157 -11.00 -8.29 12.94
CA ARG A 157 -9.91 -9.01 12.26
C ARG A 157 -9.54 -8.34 10.94
N LEU A 158 -8.26 -8.47 10.58
CA LEU A 158 -7.74 -8.06 9.29
C LEU A 158 -6.87 -9.19 8.74
N MET A 159 -7.22 -9.70 7.57
CA MET A 159 -6.50 -10.76 6.88
C MET A 159 -5.54 -10.18 5.86
N PHE A 160 -4.33 -10.72 5.80
CA PHE A 160 -3.30 -10.31 4.86
C PHE A 160 -2.50 -11.49 4.31
N THR A 161 -1.89 -11.26 3.15
CA THR A 161 -0.75 -12.02 2.65
C THR A 161 0.41 -11.06 2.42
N TRP A 162 1.63 -11.57 2.38
CA TRP A 162 2.80 -10.73 2.08
C TRP A 162 3.74 -11.46 1.12
N ARG A 163 4.61 -10.71 0.45
CA ARG A 163 5.73 -11.24 -0.33
C ARG A 163 6.89 -10.25 -0.28
N ALA A 164 8.11 -10.71 -0.50
CA ALA A 164 9.27 -9.84 -0.64
C ALA A 164 10.16 -10.33 -1.79
N PHE A 165 10.81 -9.39 -2.45
CA PHE A 165 11.70 -9.69 -3.57
C PHE A 165 12.74 -8.62 -3.83
N ASP A 166 13.81 -9.02 -4.48
CA ASP A 166 14.88 -8.12 -4.89
C ASP A 166 14.41 -7.15 -5.98
N VAL A 167 14.82 -5.89 -5.84
CA VAL A 167 14.59 -4.83 -6.81
C VAL A 167 15.91 -4.21 -7.28
N PRO A 168 16.04 -3.85 -8.57
CA PRO A 168 17.21 -3.16 -9.06
C PRO A 168 17.43 -1.84 -8.31
N THR A 169 18.69 -1.46 -8.07
CA THR A 169 19.04 -0.18 -7.41
C THR A 169 18.40 1.03 -8.10
N SER A 170 18.27 0.99 -9.43
CA SER A 170 17.61 2.03 -10.22
C SER A 170 16.10 2.18 -9.98
N GLU A 171 15.47 1.19 -9.36
CA GLU A 171 14.03 1.15 -9.08
C GLU A 171 13.70 1.33 -7.60
N CYS A 172 14.68 1.17 -6.72
CA CYS A 172 14.47 1.26 -5.28
C CYS A 172 14.01 2.65 -4.84
N GLY A 173 12.93 2.69 -4.06
CA GLY A 173 12.36 3.92 -3.50
C GLY A 173 11.51 4.72 -4.49
N ARG A 174 11.35 4.25 -5.74
CA ARG A 174 10.41 4.86 -6.69
C ARG A 174 8.98 4.54 -6.26
N ALA A 175 8.09 5.52 -6.38
CA ALA A 175 6.66 5.30 -6.13
C ALA A 175 6.13 4.21 -7.07
N THR A 176 5.62 3.11 -6.51
CA THR A 176 5.00 2.02 -7.26
C THR A 176 3.76 2.55 -7.97
N GLY A 177 3.71 2.43 -9.30
CA GLY A 177 2.60 2.92 -10.13
C GLY A 177 2.75 4.32 -10.72
N ALA A 178 3.87 5.02 -10.48
CA ALA A 178 4.19 6.18 -11.30
C ALA A 178 4.51 5.69 -12.73
N PRO A 179 3.84 6.19 -13.79
CA PRO A 179 4.17 5.80 -15.15
C PRO A 179 5.66 6.07 -15.36
N SER A 180 6.41 5.04 -15.74
CA SER A 180 7.80 5.23 -16.16
C SER A 180 7.75 6.28 -17.25
N ARG A 181 8.29 7.48 -16.98
CA ARG A 181 8.48 8.48 -18.02
C ARG A 181 9.50 7.85 -18.95
N GLN A 182 9.01 7.14 -19.97
CA GLN A 182 9.82 6.69 -21.07
C GLN A 182 10.44 7.97 -21.62
N THR A 183 11.70 8.19 -21.27
CA THR A 183 12.53 9.16 -21.96
C THR A 183 12.67 8.60 -23.36
N SER A 184 11.70 8.92 -24.22
CA SER A 184 11.79 8.73 -25.65
C SER A 184 12.99 9.57 -26.08
N GLY A 185 14.16 8.94 -26.09
CA GLY A 185 15.36 9.43 -26.76
C GLY A 185 15.08 9.46 -28.25
N GLY A 186 14.30 10.44 -28.67
CA GLY A 186 14.10 10.79 -30.06
C GLY A 186 15.39 11.43 -30.57
N SER A 187 16.31 10.61 -31.07
CA SER A 187 17.23 11.06 -32.11
C SER A 187 16.54 10.81 -33.44
N ASN A 188 15.69 11.78 -33.82
CA ASN A 188 15.01 11.82 -35.11
C ASN A 188 15.94 12.56 -36.09
N SER A 189 16.64 11.82 -36.94
CA SER A 189 17.26 12.37 -38.16
C SER A 189 16.27 12.13 -39.29
N GLY A 190 15.64 13.22 -39.74
CA GLY A 190 14.46 13.17 -40.59
C GLY A 190 14.69 12.74 -42.03
N SER A 191 13.57 12.55 -42.73
CA SER A 191 13.39 12.90 -44.13
C SER A 191 11.91 12.94 -44.49
N ASP A 192 11.62 13.93 -45.33
CA ASP A 192 10.36 14.52 -45.76
C ASP A 192 9.34 13.63 -46.52
N ARG A 193 8.17 14.26 -46.72
CA ARG A 193 7.06 14.05 -47.69
C ARG A 193 5.89 13.25 -47.10
N GLY A 194 4.63 13.70 -47.15
CA GLY A 194 3.95 14.80 -47.81
C GLY A 194 2.46 14.48 -47.90
N SER A 195 1.62 15.51 -48.09
CA SER A 195 0.22 15.48 -48.54
C SER A 195 -0.92 15.01 -47.61
N ASP A 196 -1.67 16.04 -47.17
CA ASP A 196 -3.06 16.34 -47.57
C ASP A 196 -4.29 15.61 -47.01
N ARG A 197 -5.26 16.47 -46.63
CA ARG A 197 -6.73 16.26 -46.48
C ARG A 197 -7.15 15.55 -45.18
N ASN A 198 -8.25 15.88 -44.50
CA ASN A 198 -9.43 16.66 -44.86
C ASN A 198 -10.14 17.15 -43.59
N SER A 199 -10.81 18.28 -43.74
CA SER A 199 -11.77 18.93 -42.84
C SER A 199 -12.96 18.08 -42.37
N GLY A 200 -13.52 18.43 -41.20
CA GLY A 200 -14.97 18.34 -41.01
C GLY A 200 -15.48 18.17 -39.57
N PHE A 201 -16.15 19.22 -39.05
CA PHE A 201 -17.38 19.26 -38.24
C PHE A 201 -17.60 18.22 -37.11
N GLY A 202 -18.04 18.57 -35.90
CA GLY A 202 -18.70 19.78 -35.45
C GLY A 202 -18.98 19.75 -33.94
N GLN A 203 -19.41 20.92 -33.45
CA GLN A 203 -19.74 21.25 -32.08
C GLN A 203 -21.17 20.82 -31.73
N THR A 204 -21.39 20.36 -30.50
CA THR A 204 -22.63 20.62 -29.72
C THR A 204 -22.33 20.56 -28.21
N PRO A 205 -22.83 21.53 -27.41
CA PRO A 205 -22.89 21.45 -25.94
C PRO A 205 -24.36 21.29 -25.46
N PRO A 206 -24.71 21.53 -24.18
CA PRO A 206 -25.02 20.54 -23.15
C PRO A 206 -26.53 20.44 -22.79
N THR A 207 -26.93 19.38 -22.07
CA THR A 207 -28.27 19.27 -21.46
C THR A 207 -28.21 19.29 -19.93
N THR A 208 -28.74 20.37 -19.38
CA THR A 208 -29.18 20.55 -17.99
C THR A 208 -30.44 19.73 -17.67
N THR A 209 -30.50 19.09 -16.49
CA THR A 209 -31.78 18.73 -15.86
C THR A 209 -31.80 19.06 -14.35
N LYS A 210 -32.91 19.73 -13.98
CA LYS A 210 -33.42 20.23 -12.70
C LYS A 210 -33.47 19.17 -11.58
N LYS A 211 -33.20 19.49 -10.30
CA LYS A 211 -34.03 20.19 -9.27
C LYS A 211 -35.18 19.33 -8.72
N SER A 212 -35.11 18.92 -7.44
CA SER A 212 -36.27 18.92 -6.52
C SER A 212 -35.87 18.62 -5.07
N SER A 213 -36.19 19.59 -4.23
CA SER A 213 -36.26 19.62 -2.78
C SER A 213 -37.23 18.60 -2.18
N TRP A 214 -36.93 18.08 -0.98
CA TRP A 214 -37.94 17.64 -0.02
C TRP A 214 -37.65 18.21 1.37
N PHE A 215 -38.56 19.07 1.80
CA PHE A 215 -38.77 19.50 3.19
C PHE A 215 -39.65 18.44 3.87
N GLY A 216 -39.42 18.18 5.15
CA GLY A 216 -40.33 17.39 5.98
C GLY A 216 -39.98 17.47 7.45
N ARG A 217 -40.41 18.56 8.10
CA ARG A 217 -40.49 18.67 9.56
C ARG A 217 -41.73 17.91 10.04
N ARG A 218 -41.59 17.12 11.11
CA ARG A 218 -42.40 17.22 12.32
C ARG A 218 -41.51 16.87 13.50
#